data_AF-A0ABD6ICP7-F1
#
_entry.id   AF-A0ABD6ICP7-F1
#
_cell.length_a   1.000
_cell.length_b   1.000
_cell.length_c   1.000
_cell.angle_alpha   90.00
_cell.angle_beta   90.00
_cell.angle_gamma   90.00
#
_symmetry.space_group_name_H-M   'P 1'
#
loop_
_entity.id
_entity.type
_entity.pdbx_description
1 polymer ?
#
loop_
_entity_poly.entity_id
_entity_poly.type
_entity_poly.pdbx_seq_one_letter_code
_entity_poly.pdbx_strand_id
1 'polypeptide(L)' 'MKSIKTFAAVIALTVSFGAFAAESVTATAATIDGAEAKIAAQAQAAGASSYKITEAFTGNRVHMTAELNK' A
#
# COMPACT_ATOMS: atom_id res chain seq x y z
N MET A 1 40.36 20.29 -29.44
CA MET A 1 38.97 20.59 -29.07
C MET A 1 38.06 20.46 -30.29
N LYS A 2 37.30 19.36 -30.40
CA LYS A 2 36.15 19.20 -31.31
C LYS A 2 35.26 18.04 -30.86
N SER A 3 34.58 18.30 -29.74
CA SER A 3 33.13 18.10 -29.59
C SER A 3 32.45 16.93 -30.32
N ILE A 4 32.83 15.69 -30.03
CA ILE A 4 31.88 14.56 -30.10
C ILE A 4 31.92 13.87 -28.74
N LYS A 5 31.17 14.48 -27.81
CA LYS A 5 30.79 13.92 -26.52
C LYS A 5 29.65 12.94 -26.81
N THR A 6 29.98 11.73 -27.26
CA THR A 6 28.98 10.72 -27.57
C THR A 6 28.34 10.26 -26.26
N PHE A 7 27.18 10.84 -25.97
CA PHE A 7 26.06 10.20 -25.28
C PHE A 7 26.41 9.49 -23.97
N ALA A 8 26.90 10.27 -23.00
CA ALA A 8 26.65 10.00 -21.59
C ALA A 8 25.16 10.23 -21.30
N ALA A 9 24.31 9.32 -21.77
CA ALA A 9 22.90 9.24 -21.42
C ALA A 9 22.48 7.78 -21.39
N VAL A 10 23.26 6.96 -20.67
CA VAL A 10 22.67 5.75 -20.08
C VAL A 10 21.75 6.28 -19.00
N ILE A 11 20.50 6.48 -19.41
CA ILE A 11 19.33 6.62 -18.55
C ILE A 11 19.56 5.60 -17.44
N ALA A 12 19.77 6.09 -16.22
CA ALA A 12 19.64 5.24 -15.05
C ALA A 12 18.24 4.66 -15.18
N LEU A 13 18.15 3.43 -15.68
CA LEU A 13 16.98 2.60 -15.55
C LEU A 13 16.91 2.37 -14.06
N THR A 14 16.33 3.35 -13.35
CA THR A 14 15.86 3.21 -11.99
C THR A 14 14.79 2.15 -12.09
N VAL A 15 15.24 0.91 -12.04
CA VAL A 15 14.45 -0.19 -11.56
C VAL A 15 14.17 0.10 -10.10
N SER A 16 13.27 1.06 -9.88
CA SER A 16 12.40 1.00 -8.73
C SER A 16 11.53 -0.25 -8.95
N PHE A 17 12.12 -1.42 -8.71
CA PHE A 17 11.44 -2.52 -8.05
C PHE A 17 11.12 -2.00 -6.64
N GLY A 18 10.22 -1.01 -6.62
CA GLY A 18 9.78 -0.33 -5.42
C GLY A 18 9.26 -1.41 -4.50
N ALA A 19 9.78 -1.41 -3.28
CA ALA A 19 9.40 -2.31 -2.22
C ALA A 19 7.91 -2.66 -2.34
N PHE A 20 7.62 -3.93 -2.61
CA PHE A 20 6.35 -4.54 -2.27
C PHE A 20 6.29 -4.62 -0.74
N ALA A 21 6.33 -3.48 -0.06
CA ALA A 21 5.91 -3.37 1.31
C ALA A 21 4.39 -3.44 1.21
N ALA A 22 3.84 -4.60 1.56
CA ALA A 22 2.41 -4.73 1.69
C ALA A 22 1.93 -3.63 2.66
N GLU A 23 1.07 -2.76 2.15
CA GLU A 23 0.71 -1.53 2.83
C GLU A 23 -0.30 -1.91 3.92
N SER A 24 0.10 -1.89 5.19
CA SER A 24 -0.82 -2.23 6.27
C SER A 24 -1.68 -1.02 6.61
N VAL A 25 -3.00 -1.23 6.57
CA VAL A 25 -3.99 -0.24 6.97
C VAL A 25 -4.69 -0.71 8.22
N THR A 26 -4.86 0.20 9.17
CA THR A 26 -5.60 -0.06 10.41
C THR A 26 -6.85 0.80 10.42
N ALA A 27 -7.99 0.16 10.66
CA ALA A 27 -9.27 0.82 10.85
C ALA A 27 -9.77 0.61 12.27
N THR A 28 -10.38 1.66 12.80
CA THR A 28 -11.10 1.61 14.07
C THR A 28 -12.55 2.02 13.87
N ALA A 29 -13.47 1.21 14.38
CA ALA A 29 -14.89 1.46 14.36
C ALA A 29 -15.60 0.90 15.60
N ALA A 30 -16.87 1.27 15.77
CA ALA A 30 -17.71 0.74 16.84
C ALA A 30 -18.26 -0.66 16.53
N THR A 31 -18.28 -1.05 15.25
CA THR A 31 -18.78 -2.34 14.75
C THR A 31 -17.78 -2.97 13.77
N ILE A 32 -17.86 -4.29 13.59
CA ILE A 32 -17.01 -5.04 12.66
C ILE A 32 -17.24 -4.54 11.23
N ASP A 33 -18.50 -4.42 10.82
CA ASP A 33 -18.87 -3.93 9.49
C ASP A 33 -18.32 -2.52 9.21
N GLY A 34 -18.33 -1.64 10.21
CA GLY A 34 -17.78 -0.29 10.08
C GLY A 34 -16.26 -0.26 9.99
N ALA A 35 -15.57 -1.23 10.60
CA ALA A 35 -14.12 -1.36 10.48
C ALA A 35 -13.77 -1.92 9.10
N GLU A 36 -14.48 -2.95 8.65
CA GLU A 36 -14.26 -3.56 7.34
C GLU A 36 -14.54 -2.59 6.19
N ALA A 37 -15.63 -1.83 6.25
CA ALA A 37 -15.93 -0.81 5.24
C ALA A 37 -14.85 0.26 5.13
N LYS A 38 -14.22 0.64 6.27
CA LYS A 38 -13.10 1.58 6.27
C LYS A 38 -11.85 0.97 5.66
N ILE A 39 -11.54 -0.29 5.98
CA ILE A 39 -10.41 -1.00 5.38
C ILE A 39 -10.60 -1.14 3.87
N ALA A 40 -11.80 -1.53 3.42
CA ALA A 40 -12.11 -1.64 2.00
C ALA A 40 -11.96 -0.29 1.29
N ALA A 41 -12.48 0.80 1.87
CA ALA A 41 -12.31 2.14 1.31
C ALA A 41 -10.84 2.58 1.26
N GLN A 42 -10.04 2.28 2.30
CA GLN A 42 -8.61 2.55 2.33
C GLN A 42 -7.84 1.71 1.31
N ALA A 43 -8.19 0.43 1.16
CA ALA A 43 -7.64 -0.48 0.17
C ALA A 43 -7.85 0.07 -1.24
N GLN A 44 -9.07 0.50 -1.53
CA GLN A 44 -9.45 1.04 -2.82
C GLN A 44 -8.81 2.39 -3.11
N ALA A 45 -8.71 3.27 -2.10
CA ALA A 45 -8.00 4.54 -2.19
C ALA A 45 -6.49 4.37 -2.40
N ALA A 46 -5.90 3.34 -1.78
CA ALA A 46 -4.50 2.98 -1.96
C ALA A 46 -4.25 2.27 -3.32
N GLY A 47 -5.29 1.90 -4.06
CA GLY A 47 -5.16 1.16 -5.32
C GLY A 47 -4.73 -0.29 -5.13
N ALA A 48 -5.07 -0.90 -3.99
CA ALA A 48 -4.80 -2.30 -3.72
C ALA A 48 -5.75 -3.20 -4.51
N SER A 49 -5.18 -4.23 -5.16
CA SER A 49 -5.94 -5.25 -5.91
C SER A 49 -6.65 -6.22 -4.96
N SER A 50 -6.09 -6.45 -3.77
CA SER A 50 -6.69 -7.24 -2.72
C SER A 50 -6.24 -6.77 -1.34
N TYR A 51 -7.01 -7.10 -0.31
CA TYR A 51 -6.62 -6.85 1.07
C TYR A 51 -6.84 -8.11 1.88
N LYS A 52 -5.97 -8.33 2.87
CA LYS A 52 -6.07 -9.45 3.80
C LYS A 52 -6.08 -8.92 5.22
N ILE A 53 -7.14 -9.21 5.96
CA ILE A 53 -7.18 -8.89 7.38
C ILE A 53 -6.18 -9.80 8.10
N THR A 54 -5.17 -9.21 8.71
CA THR A 54 -4.13 -9.91 9.48
C THR A 54 -4.44 -9.92 10.95
N GLU A 55 -5.15 -8.90 11.44
CA GLU A 55 -5.60 -8.81 12.82
C GLU A 55 -7.00 -8.23 12.90
N ALA A 56 -7.84 -8.83 13.76
CA ALA A 56 -9.15 -8.30 14.10
C ALA A 56 -9.31 -8.37 15.62
N PHE A 57 -9.24 -7.21 16.27
CA PHE A 57 -9.42 -7.05 17.69
C PHE A 57 -10.79 -6.45 17.98
N THR A 58 -11.61 -7.21 18.71
CA THR A 58 -13.00 -6.84 19.01
C THR A 58 -13.14 -6.75 20.54
N GLY A 59 -12.81 -5.59 21.09
CA GLY A 59 -12.94 -5.28 22.53
C GLY A 59 -14.06 -4.28 22.77
N ASN A 60 -13.77 -3.20 23.52
CA ASN A 60 -14.70 -2.06 23.67
C ASN A 60 -14.92 -1.27 22.36
N ARG A 61 -13.98 -1.42 21.40
CA ARG A 61 -14.05 -0.92 20.03
C ARG A 61 -13.43 -1.97 19.10
N VAL A 62 -13.85 -1.96 17.84
CA VAL A 62 -13.26 -2.81 16.80
C VAL A 62 -12.05 -2.12 16.23
N HIS A 63 -10.89 -2.75 16.40
CA HIS A 63 -9.65 -2.40 15.73
C HIS A 63 -9.30 -3.53 14.78
N MET A 64 -9.15 -3.22 13.51
CA MET A 64 -8.85 -4.21 12.49
C MET A 64 -7.65 -3.72 11.68
N THR A 65 -6.71 -4.62 11.44
CA THR A 65 -5.54 -4.36 10.61
C THR A 65 -5.63 -5.26 9.39
N ALA A 66 -5.51 -4.67 8.22
CA ALA A 66 -5.41 -5.40 6.97
C ALA A 66 -4.16 -5.01 6.22
N GLU A 67 -3.59 -6.00 5.58
CA GLU A 67 -2.45 -5.89 4.70
C GLU A 67 -2.97 -5.76 3.27
N LEU A 68 -2.65 -4.64 2.64
CA LEU A 68 -3.03 -4.32 1.27
C LEU A 68 -2.01 -4.90 0.31
N ASN A 69 -2.49 -5.69 -0.64
CA ASN A 69 -1.71 -6.25 -1.73
C ASN A 69 -2.09 -5.55 -3.03
N LYS A 70 -1.09 -4.91 -3.65
CA LYS A 70 -1.21 -4.24 -4.95
C LYS A 70 -0.96 -5.23 -6.09
#